data_AF-A0A7F8RGV7-F1
#
_entry.id   AF-A0A7F8RGV7-F1
#
_cell.length_a   1.000
_cell.length_b   1.000
_cell.length_c   1.000
_cell.angle_alpha   90.00
_cell.angle_beta   90.00
_cell.angle_gamma   90.00
#
_symmetry.space_group_name_H-M   'P 1'
#
loop_
_entity.id
_entity.type
_entity.pdbx_description
1 polymer ?
#
loop_
_entity_poly.entity_id
_entity_poly.type
_entity_poly.pdbx_seq_one_letter_code
_entity_poly.pdbx_strand_id
1 'polypeptide(L)'
;MSKHQKPAGSKVISYDLIKYDVEKDEPVRDGNGYCIRVPKGEVGLLVCRITQLTPFSGYAGGTTQTEKKKLRDVFKKGDLYFNSGDLLLIDHENFIYFHDRVGDTFRWKGENVATTEVADTVGLVDFVQEVTVYGVSVPGHEGRIGMATIKMKENYEFDGKKLFNHVADYLPTYARPRFLRIQDTIEITGTFKHRKVTLVEEGFNPAVIKDALYFLDDKAEMYVPMTEDIYNAINNKALKL
;
A
#
# COMPACT_ATOMS: atom_id res chain seq x y z
N MET A 1 2.53 23.40 -53.69
CA MET A 1 2.53 21.99 -53.25
C MET A 1 2.59 21.97 -51.72
N SER A 2 1.43 21.97 -51.05
CA SER A 2 1.36 21.93 -49.59
C SER A 2 1.26 20.48 -49.12
N LYS A 3 2.36 19.96 -48.54
CA LYS A 3 2.39 18.63 -47.93
C LYS A 3 1.49 18.67 -46.69
N HIS A 4 0.30 18.11 -46.81
CA HIS A 4 -0.51 17.76 -45.65
C HIS A 4 0.16 16.62 -44.92
N GLN A 5 0.77 16.92 -43.77
CA GLN A 5 1.29 15.94 -42.85
C GLN A 5 0.10 15.27 -42.18
N LYS A 6 -0.14 13.99 -42.51
CA LYS A 6 -1.14 13.17 -41.80
C LYS A 6 -0.80 13.14 -40.31
N PRO A 7 -1.79 13.27 -39.40
CA PRO A 7 -1.53 13.10 -37.98
C PRO A 7 -1.07 11.65 -37.74
N ALA A 8 0.05 11.51 -37.01
CA ALA A 8 0.54 10.22 -36.57
C ALA A 8 -0.58 9.53 -35.76
N GLY A 9 -0.97 8.32 -36.16
CA GLY A 9 -2.03 7.57 -35.49
C GLY A 9 -1.75 7.49 -33.98
N SER A 10 -2.74 7.86 -33.17
CA SER A 10 -2.68 7.73 -31.72
C SER A 10 -2.32 6.28 -31.38
N LYS A 11 -1.12 6.06 -30.83
CA LYS A 11 -0.74 4.75 -30.31
C LYS A 11 -1.62 4.45 -29.10
N VAL A 12 -2.70 3.71 -29.31
CA VAL A 12 -3.55 3.25 -28.21
C VAL A 12 -2.76 2.21 -27.42
N ILE A 13 -2.36 2.56 -26.21
CA ILE A 13 -1.77 1.61 -25.27
C ILE A 13 -2.91 0.77 -24.71
N SER A 14 -2.90 -0.54 -25.00
CA SER A 14 -3.84 -1.49 -24.40
C SER A 14 -3.39 -1.80 -22.98
N TYR A 15 -4.26 -1.55 -22.01
CA TYR A 15 -4.05 -1.89 -20.62
C TYR A 15 -5.24 -2.69 -20.07
N ASP A 16 -4.99 -3.48 -19.04
CA ASP A 16 -5.99 -4.23 -18.30
C ASP A 16 -5.67 -4.16 -16.80
N LEU A 17 -6.69 -4.34 -15.95
CA LEU A 17 -6.50 -4.59 -14.52
C LEU A 17 -6.71 -6.08 -14.24
N ILE A 18 -5.72 -6.72 -13.59
CA ILE A 18 -5.79 -8.13 -13.21
C ILE A 18 -5.78 -8.31 -11.70
N LYS A 19 -6.41 -9.38 -11.23
CA LYS A 19 -6.45 -9.72 -9.81
C LYS A 19 -5.04 -10.05 -9.31
N TYR A 20 -4.70 -9.53 -8.14
CA TYR A 20 -3.38 -9.67 -7.54
C TYR A 20 -3.49 -10.20 -6.11
N ASP A 21 -2.66 -11.16 -5.76
CA ASP A 21 -2.48 -11.66 -4.40
C ASP A 21 -1.32 -10.89 -3.76
N VAL A 22 -1.68 -9.98 -2.86
CA VAL A 22 -0.72 -9.10 -2.16
C VAL A 22 0.18 -9.90 -1.22
N GLU A 23 -0.31 -11.00 -0.63
CA GLU A 23 0.47 -11.78 0.35
C GLU A 23 1.51 -12.66 -0.34
N LYS A 24 1.13 -13.26 -1.47
CA LYS A 24 2.03 -14.09 -2.28
C LYS A 24 2.88 -13.28 -3.25
N ASP A 25 2.58 -11.99 -3.39
CA ASP A 25 3.22 -11.09 -4.34
C ASP A 25 3.15 -11.64 -5.79
N GLU A 26 1.96 -12.10 -6.19
CA GLU A 26 1.75 -12.70 -7.51
C GLU A 26 0.36 -12.42 -8.12
N PRO A 27 0.21 -12.37 -9.47
CA PRO A 27 -1.10 -12.31 -10.10
C PRO A 27 -1.91 -13.58 -9.87
N VAL A 28 -3.21 -13.44 -9.62
CA VAL A 28 -4.12 -14.58 -9.45
C VAL A 28 -4.50 -15.14 -10.83
N ARG A 29 -4.36 -16.46 -10.97
CA ARG A 29 -4.62 -17.20 -12.21
C ARG A 29 -5.79 -18.18 -12.07
N ASP A 30 -6.49 -18.42 -13.17
CA ASP A 30 -7.58 -19.38 -13.27
C ASP A 30 -7.07 -20.83 -13.41
N GLY A 31 -7.99 -21.80 -13.53
CA GLY A 31 -7.65 -23.22 -13.69
C GLY A 31 -6.91 -23.56 -14.98
N ASN A 32 -6.89 -22.65 -15.96
CA ASN A 32 -6.13 -22.80 -17.21
C ASN A 32 -4.75 -22.12 -17.13
N GLY A 33 -4.43 -21.48 -16.01
CA GLY A 33 -3.19 -20.76 -15.79
C GLY A 33 -3.18 -19.33 -16.34
N TYR A 34 -4.32 -18.74 -16.71
CA TYR A 34 -4.41 -17.35 -17.19
C TYR A 34 -4.77 -16.37 -16.06
N CYS A 35 -4.25 -15.16 -16.10
CA CYS A 35 -4.59 -14.11 -15.14
C CYS A 35 -6.08 -13.74 -15.22
N ILE A 36 -6.68 -13.47 -14.07
CA ILE A 36 -8.10 -13.10 -13.95
C ILE A 36 -8.22 -11.58 -14.02
N ARG A 37 -9.10 -11.04 -14.89
CA ARG A 37 -9.44 -9.61 -14.88
C ARG A 37 -10.25 -9.26 -13.63
N VAL A 38 -10.03 -8.07 -13.07
CA VAL A 38 -10.96 -7.54 -12.07
C VAL A 38 -12.15 -6.86 -12.75
N PRO A 39 -13.36 -6.97 -12.19
CA PRO A 39 -14.49 -6.16 -12.63
C PRO A 39 -14.28 -4.68 -12.27
N LYS A 40 -15.07 -3.79 -12.87
CA LYS A 40 -15.13 -2.39 -12.45
C LYS A 40 -15.56 -2.29 -10.99
N GLY A 41 -14.98 -1.33 -10.27
CA GLY A 41 -15.16 -1.14 -8.84
C GLY A 41 -14.21 -1.97 -7.97
N GLU A 42 -13.41 -2.87 -8.56
CA GLU A 42 -12.40 -3.65 -7.82
C GLU A 42 -10.98 -3.16 -8.12
N VAL A 43 -10.12 -3.24 -7.10
CA VAL A 43 -8.69 -2.94 -7.21
C VAL A 43 -7.99 -4.08 -7.95
N GLY A 44 -7.20 -3.75 -8.97
CA GLY A 44 -6.37 -4.71 -9.71
C GLY A 44 -5.02 -4.14 -10.09
N LEU A 45 -4.07 -5.04 -10.37
CA LEU A 45 -2.76 -4.70 -10.90
C LEU A 45 -2.89 -4.20 -12.34
N LEU A 46 -2.38 -3.00 -12.60
CA LEU A 46 -2.28 -2.45 -13.95
C LEU A 46 -1.22 -3.21 -14.76
N VAL A 47 -1.66 -3.79 -15.88
CA VAL A 47 -0.77 -4.43 -16.85
C VAL A 47 -0.96 -3.81 -18.23
N CYS A 48 0.15 -3.59 -18.93
CA CYS A 48 0.14 -3.00 -20.28
C CYS A 48 0.64 -4.03 -21.29
N ARG A 49 -0.09 -4.22 -22.40
CA ARG A 49 0.30 -5.23 -23.38
C ARG A 49 1.61 -4.86 -24.08
N ILE A 50 2.57 -5.78 -24.06
CA ILE A 50 3.82 -5.65 -24.80
C ILE A 50 3.59 -6.14 -26.22
N THR A 51 3.80 -5.26 -27.19
CA THR A 51 3.65 -5.56 -28.62
C THR A 51 4.82 -4.97 -29.41
N GLN A 52 4.88 -5.24 -30.72
CA GLN A 52 5.85 -4.54 -31.58
C GLN A 52 5.60 -3.02 -31.64
N LEU A 53 4.36 -2.56 -31.44
CA LEU A 53 4.00 -1.14 -31.43
C LEU A 53 4.27 -0.47 -30.07
N THR A 54 4.21 -1.25 -29.00
CA THR A 54 4.47 -0.87 -27.60
C THR A 54 5.52 -1.80 -26.97
N PRO A 55 6.78 -1.78 -27.46
CA PRO A 55 7.80 -2.68 -26.96
C PRO A 55 8.28 -2.26 -25.57
N PHE A 56 8.62 -3.23 -24.74
CA PHE A 56 9.35 -3.02 -23.49
C PHE A 56 10.76 -3.57 -23.63
N SER A 57 11.72 -2.68 -23.88
CA SER A 57 13.13 -3.02 -24.11
C SER A 57 13.88 -3.47 -22.84
N GLY A 58 13.25 -3.33 -21.67
CA GLY A 58 13.85 -3.65 -20.38
C GLY A 58 14.48 -2.45 -19.68
N TYR A 59 15.00 -2.71 -18.49
CA TYR A 59 15.74 -1.72 -17.69
C TYR A 59 17.24 -1.79 -18.01
N ALA A 60 17.93 -0.64 -17.94
CA ALA A 60 19.38 -0.57 -18.12
C ALA A 60 20.17 -1.43 -17.08
N GLY A 61 19.55 -1.78 -15.95
CA GLY A 61 20.15 -2.50 -14.83
C GLY A 61 20.11 -4.03 -14.89
N GLY A 62 19.74 -4.65 -16.02
CA GLY A 62 19.94 -6.08 -16.26
C GLY A 62 18.68 -6.90 -16.63
N THR A 63 18.94 -8.07 -17.22
CA THR A 63 17.92 -8.98 -17.77
C THR A 63 16.99 -9.56 -16.71
N THR A 64 17.48 -9.84 -15.50
CA THR A 64 16.66 -10.41 -14.41
C THR A 64 15.55 -9.47 -13.96
N GLN A 65 15.83 -8.18 -13.77
CA GLN A 65 14.81 -7.18 -13.40
C GLN A 65 13.80 -6.96 -14.51
N THR A 66 14.28 -7.02 -15.76
CA THR A 66 13.46 -6.92 -16.96
C THR A 66 12.47 -8.08 -17.07
N GLU A 67 12.91 -9.31 -16.85
CA GLU A 67 12.03 -10.49 -16.93
C GLU A 67 11.02 -10.53 -15.78
N LYS A 68 11.37 -10.11 -14.56
CA LYS A 68 10.40 -9.97 -13.45
C LYS A 68 9.23 -9.05 -13.77
N LYS A 69 9.43 -8.08 -14.68
CA LYS A 69 8.41 -7.11 -15.09
C LYS A 69 7.61 -7.56 -16.31
N LYS A 70 7.89 -8.75 -16.85
CA LYS A 70 7.12 -9.36 -17.94
C LYS A 70 6.22 -10.46 -17.41
N LEU A 71 4.92 -10.32 -17.62
CA LEU A 71 3.95 -11.38 -17.40
C LEU A 71 3.65 -12.07 -18.72
N ARG A 72 3.75 -13.41 -18.70
CA ARG A 72 3.44 -14.29 -19.83
C ARG A 72 2.12 -14.99 -19.59
N ASP A 73 1.47 -15.36 -20.69
CA ASP A 73 0.23 -16.13 -20.67
C ASP A 73 -0.81 -15.47 -19.75
N VAL A 74 -1.04 -14.17 -19.93
CA VAL A 74 -1.94 -13.36 -19.11
C VAL A 74 -3.39 -13.65 -19.46
N PHE A 75 -3.81 -13.54 -20.73
CA PHE A 75 -5.18 -13.89 -21.13
C PHE A 75 -5.25 -14.98 -22.18
N LYS A 76 -4.12 -15.32 -22.79
CA LYS A 76 -3.98 -16.45 -23.72
C LYS A 76 -2.52 -16.85 -23.85
N LYS A 77 -2.30 -18.10 -24.27
CA LYS A 77 -0.96 -18.61 -24.52
C LYS A 77 -0.15 -17.71 -25.46
N GLY A 78 1.06 -17.36 -25.05
CA GLY A 78 2.04 -16.58 -25.79
C GLY A 78 1.87 -15.06 -25.74
N ASP A 79 0.83 -14.54 -25.09
CA ASP A 79 0.76 -13.10 -24.88
C ASP A 79 1.75 -12.63 -23.80
N LEU A 80 2.09 -11.34 -23.87
CA LEU A 80 3.12 -10.72 -23.04
C LEU A 80 2.65 -9.36 -22.57
N TYR A 81 2.74 -9.11 -21.27
CA TYR A 81 2.36 -7.86 -20.64
C TYR A 81 3.47 -7.34 -19.74
N PHE A 82 3.54 -6.02 -19.63
CA PHE A 82 4.35 -5.30 -18.67
C PHE A 82 3.59 -5.18 -17.35
N ASN A 83 4.19 -5.65 -16.26
CA ASN A 83 3.72 -5.45 -14.90
C ASN A 83 4.19 -4.07 -14.41
N SER A 84 3.27 -3.11 -14.30
CA SER A 84 3.57 -1.77 -13.79
C SER A 84 4.05 -1.81 -12.32
N GLY A 85 3.45 -2.70 -11.53
CA GLY A 85 3.55 -2.73 -10.08
C GLY A 85 2.57 -1.78 -9.39
N ASP A 86 1.63 -1.18 -10.12
CA ASP A 86 0.68 -0.21 -9.59
C ASP A 86 -0.72 -0.86 -9.50
N LEU A 87 -1.33 -0.75 -8.32
CA LEU A 87 -2.69 -1.20 -8.04
C LEU A 87 -3.64 -0.03 -8.30
N LEU A 88 -4.60 -0.22 -9.19
CA LEU A 88 -5.56 0.79 -9.59
C LEU A 88 -6.99 0.27 -9.39
N LEU A 89 -7.94 1.18 -9.27
CA LEU A 89 -9.37 0.90 -9.35
C LEU A 89 -9.95 1.68 -10.52
N ILE A 90 -10.77 1.02 -11.34
CA ILE A 90 -11.58 1.68 -12.37
C ILE A 90 -13.02 1.59 -11.94
N ASP A 91 -13.67 2.72 -11.72
CA ASP A 91 -15.06 2.74 -11.29
C ASP A 91 -16.05 2.46 -12.45
N HIS A 92 -17.35 2.54 -12.14
CA HIS A 92 -18.40 2.31 -13.14
C HIS A 92 -18.46 3.41 -14.21
N GLU A 93 -18.01 4.63 -13.91
CA GLU A 93 -17.96 5.79 -14.80
C GLU A 93 -16.66 5.87 -15.64
N ASN A 94 -15.72 4.95 -15.43
CA ASN A 94 -14.38 4.87 -16.05
C ASN A 94 -13.36 5.89 -15.51
N PHE A 95 -13.58 6.44 -14.32
CA PHE A 95 -12.50 7.13 -13.62
C PHE A 95 -11.50 6.10 -13.08
N ILE A 96 -10.22 6.46 -13.21
CA ILE A 96 -9.10 5.62 -12.77
C ILE A 96 -8.52 6.23 -11.51
N TYR A 97 -8.46 5.43 -10.45
CA TYR A 97 -7.93 5.82 -9.15
C TYR A 97 -6.66 5.03 -8.88
N PHE A 98 -5.59 5.75 -8.53
CA PHE A 98 -4.39 5.11 -7.98
C PHE A 98 -4.70 4.65 -6.56
N HIS A 99 -4.45 3.37 -6.28
CA HIS A 99 -4.67 2.78 -4.97
C HIS A 99 -3.37 2.68 -4.19
N ASP A 100 -2.40 1.90 -4.70
CA ASP A 100 -1.06 1.79 -4.10
C ASP A 100 -0.07 1.13 -5.08
N ARG A 101 1.16 0.87 -4.64
CA ARG A 101 2.09 -0.03 -5.32
C ARG A 101 2.08 -1.41 -4.69
N VAL A 102 2.31 -2.40 -5.53
CA VAL A 102 2.70 -3.75 -5.12
C VAL A 102 3.95 -3.67 -4.24
N GLY A 103 3.85 -4.23 -3.03
CA GLY A 103 4.88 -4.19 -2.00
C GLY A 103 4.71 -3.06 -0.96
N ASP A 104 3.89 -2.05 -1.25
CA ASP A 104 3.54 -1.00 -0.29
C ASP A 104 2.23 -1.32 0.45
N THR A 105 1.22 -1.85 -0.25
CA THR A 105 -0.06 -2.30 0.32
C THR A 105 0.10 -3.51 1.27
N PHE A 106 -0.84 -3.70 2.19
CA PHE A 106 -0.92 -4.87 3.07
C PHE A 106 -2.36 -5.37 3.23
N ARG A 107 -2.52 -6.60 3.73
CA ARG A 107 -3.83 -7.24 3.95
C ARG A 107 -4.10 -7.42 5.44
N TRP A 108 -5.26 -6.98 5.91
CA TRP A 108 -5.70 -7.14 7.30
C TRP A 108 -7.14 -7.65 7.35
N LYS A 109 -7.39 -8.73 8.11
CA LYS A 109 -8.73 -9.33 8.26
C LYS A 109 -9.44 -9.62 6.93
N GLY A 110 -8.67 -9.97 5.89
CA GLY A 110 -9.20 -10.27 4.56
C GLY A 110 -9.42 -9.05 3.67
N GLU A 111 -9.10 -7.85 4.13
CA GLU A 111 -9.23 -6.59 3.39
C GLU A 111 -7.87 -6.06 2.95
N ASN A 112 -7.78 -5.49 1.75
CA ASN A 112 -6.58 -4.79 1.31
C ASN A 112 -6.59 -3.36 1.85
N VAL A 113 -5.44 -2.91 2.34
CA VAL A 113 -5.25 -1.55 2.85
C VAL A 113 -4.23 -0.85 1.97
N ALA A 114 -4.65 0.25 1.34
CA ALA A 114 -3.75 1.17 0.65
C ALA A 114 -3.02 2.03 1.69
N THR A 115 -1.69 1.93 1.71
CA THR A 115 -0.89 2.74 2.62
C THR A 115 -0.96 4.22 2.28
N THR A 116 -1.09 4.56 0.98
CA THR A 116 -1.25 5.94 0.51
C THR A 116 -2.56 6.55 0.99
N GLU A 117 -3.69 5.87 0.86
CA GLU A 117 -5.00 6.39 1.30
C GLU A 117 -5.01 6.68 2.81
N VAL A 118 -4.46 5.76 3.60
CA VAL A 118 -4.36 5.94 5.06
C VAL A 118 -3.39 7.07 5.40
N ALA A 119 -2.25 7.17 4.70
CA ALA A 119 -1.28 8.26 4.88
C ALA A 119 -1.90 9.62 4.52
N ASP A 120 -2.57 9.74 3.38
CA ASP A 120 -3.24 10.96 2.94
C ASP A 120 -4.29 11.38 3.96
N THR A 121 -5.10 10.43 4.45
CA THR A 121 -6.12 10.70 5.47
C THR A 121 -5.51 11.20 6.77
N VAL A 122 -4.50 10.52 7.31
CA VAL A 122 -3.81 10.94 8.54
C VAL A 122 -3.09 12.28 8.35
N GLY A 123 -2.52 12.52 7.17
CA GLY A 123 -1.81 13.76 6.82
C GLY A 123 -2.69 15.01 6.79
N LEU A 124 -4.03 14.87 6.75
CA LEU A 124 -4.97 15.99 6.83
C LEU A 124 -5.15 16.53 8.25
N VAL A 125 -4.69 15.82 9.28
CA VAL A 125 -4.78 16.30 10.67
C VAL A 125 -3.78 17.44 10.89
N ASP A 126 -4.25 18.52 11.51
CA ASP A 126 -3.51 19.80 11.61
C ASP A 126 -2.12 19.68 12.21
N PHE A 127 -1.92 18.80 13.19
CA PHE A 127 -0.62 18.59 13.84
C PHE A 127 0.33 17.66 13.09
N VAL A 128 -0.10 16.99 12.01
CA VAL A 128 0.72 16.05 11.24
C VAL A 128 1.52 16.80 10.19
N GLN A 129 2.85 16.66 10.21
CA GLN A 129 3.76 17.22 9.20
C GLN A 129 4.01 16.22 8.08
N GLU A 130 4.39 15.00 8.44
CA GLU A 130 4.70 13.90 7.51
C GLU A 130 4.17 12.60 8.13
N VAL A 131 3.75 11.66 7.28
CA VAL A 131 3.27 10.35 7.73
C VAL A 131 3.73 9.25 6.78
N THR A 132 4.09 8.11 7.34
CA THR A 132 4.40 6.88 6.60
C THR A 132 3.60 5.74 7.18
N VAL A 133 2.83 5.05 6.33
CA VAL A 133 1.98 3.93 6.75
C VAL A 133 2.55 2.61 6.23
N TYR A 134 2.48 1.58 7.06
CA TYR A 134 2.96 0.24 6.74
C TYR A 134 2.23 -0.82 7.57
N GLY A 135 2.22 -2.05 7.07
CA GLY A 135 1.70 -3.19 7.80
C GLY A 135 2.76 -3.84 8.67
N VAL A 136 2.43 -4.20 9.90
CA VAL A 136 3.29 -4.96 10.83
C VAL A 136 2.65 -6.30 11.20
N SER A 137 3.47 -7.32 11.45
CA SER A 137 2.99 -8.64 11.88
C SER A 137 2.59 -8.63 13.34
N VAL A 138 1.49 -9.31 13.68
CA VAL A 138 1.09 -9.55 15.08
C VAL A 138 1.07 -11.06 15.33
N PRO A 139 1.70 -11.57 16.41
CA PRO A 139 1.69 -12.98 16.73
C PRO A 139 0.28 -13.60 16.75
N GLY A 140 0.08 -14.63 15.94
CA GLY A 140 -1.17 -15.38 15.90
C GLY A 140 -2.32 -14.73 15.12
N HIS A 141 -2.03 -13.73 14.29
CA HIS A 141 -2.93 -13.18 13.30
C HIS A 141 -2.38 -13.39 11.87
N GLU A 142 -3.27 -13.65 10.92
CA GLU A 142 -2.94 -13.66 9.49
C GLU A 142 -2.93 -12.22 8.93
N GLY A 143 -2.12 -12.00 7.90
CA GLY A 143 -1.91 -10.69 7.32
C GLY A 143 -1.04 -9.77 8.18
N ARG A 144 -1.20 -8.46 7.97
CA ARG A 144 -0.48 -7.40 8.68
C ARG A 144 -1.45 -6.34 9.13
N ILE A 145 -1.27 -5.82 10.34
CA ILE A 145 -2.10 -4.74 10.88
C ILE A 145 -1.46 -3.38 10.60
N GLY A 146 -2.28 -2.35 10.41
CA GLY A 146 -1.79 -1.01 10.08
C GLY A 146 -1.01 -0.35 11.21
N MET A 147 0.13 0.23 10.86
CA MET A 147 0.95 1.10 11.68
C MET A 147 1.25 2.40 10.93
N ALA A 148 1.28 3.52 11.63
CA ALA A 148 1.71 4.80 11.05
C ALA A 148 2.83 5.45 11.87
N THR A 149 3.88 5.85 11.17
CA THR A 149 4.90 6.75 11.72
C THR A 149 4.54 8.17 11.36
N ILE A 150 4.46 9.05 12.36
CA ILE A 150 4.06 10.44 12.23
C ILE A 150 5.20 11.34 12.68
N LYS A 151 5.53 12.33 11.87
CA LYS A 151 6.29 13.51 12.30
C LYS A 151 5.31 14.63 12.59
N MET A 152 5.45 15.21 13.77
CA MET A 152 4.61 16.32 14.22
C MET A 152 5.10 17.63 13.64
N LYS A 153 4.18 18.58 13.40
CA LYS A 153 4.56 19.98 13.14
C LYS A 153 5.15 20.61 14.40
N GLU A 154 6.08 21.53 14.21
CA GLU A 154 6.63 22.32 15.32
C GLU A 154 5.50 23.05 16.08
N ASN A 155 5.63 23.12 17.41
CA ASN A 155 4.69 23.79 18.32
C ASN A 155 3.27 23.18 18.38
N TYR A 156 3.09 21.95 17.90
CA TYR A 156 1.88 21.17 18.15
C TYR A 156 2.13 20.08 19.18
N GLU A 157 1.11 19.78 19.97
CA GLU A 157 1.06 18.60 20.83
C GLU A 157 0.25 17.49 20.17
N PHE A 158 0.59 16.24 20.48
CA PHE A 158 -0.17 15.10 19.98
C PHE A 158 -1.50 14.96 20.69
N ASP A 159 -2.60 15.04 19.94
CA ASP A 159 -3.95 14.79 20.43
C ASP A 159 -4.47 13.45 19.87
N GLY A 160 -4.33 12.41 20.69
CA GLY A 160 -4.76 11.06 20.34
C GLY A 160 -6.27 10.90 20.18
N LYS A 161 -7.09 11.77 20.78
CA LYS A 161 -8.55 11.73 20.61
C LYS A 161 -8.97 12.38 19.31
N LYS A 162 -8.34 13.50 18.95
CA LYS A 162 -8.56 14.15 17.67
C LYS A 162 -8.19 13.26 16.50
N LEU A 163 -7.03 12.59 16.55
CA LEU A 163 -6.64 11.66 15.50
C LEU A 163 -7.57 10.45 15.43
N PHE A 164 -8.00 9.91 16.58
CA PHE A 164 -9.01 8.83 16.61
C PHE A 164 -10.28 9.22 15.85
N ASN A 165 -10.87 10.36 16.20
CA ASN A 165 -12.11 10.81 15.57
C ASN A 165 -11.93 10.99 14.07
N HIS A 166 -10.82 11.62 13.65
CA HIS A 166 -10.52 11.83 12.25
C HIS A 166 -10.38 10.52 11.47
N VAL A 167 -9.58 9.56 11.94
CA VAL A 167 -9.48 8.26 11.24
C VAL A 167 -10.77 7.45 11.33
N ALA A 168 -11.58 7.66 12.37
CA ALA A 168 -12.87 6.99 12.50
C ALA A 168 -13.91 7.49 11.50
N ASP A 169 -13.89 8.79 11.19
CA ASP A 169 -14.81 9.44 10.26
C ASP A 169 -14.49 9.11 8.79
N TYR A 170 -13.20 8.95 8.46
CA TYR A 170 -12.74 8.82 7.07
C TYR A 170 -12.24 7.42 6.68
N LEU A 171 -11.83 6.57 7.64
CA LEU A 171 -11.33 5.22 7.35
C LEU A 171 -12.24 4.12 7.91
N PRO A 172 -12.43 3.03 7.16
CA PRO A 172 -13.08 1.84 7.69
C PRO A 172 -12.21 1.21 8.79
N THR A 173 -12.85 0.49 9.72
CA THR A 173 -12.19 -0.07 10.92
C THR A 173 -10.93 -0.88 10.61
N TYR A 174 -10.87 -1.62 9.51
CA TYR A 174 -9.72 -2.44 9.14
C TYR A 174 -8.51 -1.63 8.62
N ALA A 175 -8.73 -0.40 8.14
CA ALA A 175 -7.68 0.44 7.56
C ALA A 175 -7.07 1.44 8.57
N ARG A 176 -7.76 1.66 9.71
CA ARG A 176 -7.28 2.56 10.77
C ARG A 176 -5.95 2.02 11.34
N PRO A 177 -4.88 2.83 11.40
CA PRO A 177 -3.63 2.41 12.02
C PRO A 177 -3.87 2.03 13.48
N ARG A 178 -3.59 0.78 13.83
CA ARG A 178 -3.73 0.29 15.21
C ARG A 178 -2.62 0.79 16.10
N PHE A 179 -1.44 0.99 15.51
CA PHE A 179 -0.25 1.46 16.19
C PHE A 179 0.23 2.76 15.57
N LEU A 180 0.67 3.69 16.41
CA LEU A 180 1.33 4.91 15.96
C LEU A 180 2.72 5.01 16.58
N ARG A 181 3.63 5.64 15.84
CA ARG A 181 4.96 6.01 16.30
C ARG A 181 5.19 7.48 15.97
N ILE A 182 5.57 8.28 16.96
CA ILE A 182 5.86 9.70 16.74
C ILE A 182 7.37 9.90 16.76
N GLN A 183 7.93 10.42 15.67
CA GLN A 183 9.37 10.62 15.49
C GLN A 183 9.69 12.06 15.08
N ASP A 184 10.82 12.59 15.56
CA ASP A 184 11.28 13.94 15.19
C ASP A 184 11.71 14.03 13.72
N THR A 185 12.28 12.94 13.20
CA THR A 185 12.73 12.84 11.82
C THR A 185 12.22 11.57 11.17
N ILE A 186 11.36 11.74 10.16
CA ILE A 186 11.15 10.67 9.18
C ILE A 186 12.33 10.76 8.24
N GLU A 187 13.31 9.94 8.55
CA GLU A 187 14.60 9.97 7.93
C GLU A 187 14.40 9.54 6.45
N ILE A 188 14.63 10.44 5.49
CA ILE A 188 14.60 10.14 4.04
C ILE A 188 16.02 9.79 3.55
N THR A 189 16.33 8.50 3.33
CA THR A 189 17.58 8.11 2.63
C THR A 189 17.24 7.83 1.19
N GLY A 190 18.20 7.98 0.28
CA GLY A 190 18.03 7.93 -1.18
C GLY A 190 17.38 6.68 -1.78
N THR A 191 16.92 5.72 -0.98
CA THR A 191 16.10 4.60 -1.45
C THR A 191 14.74 4.43 -0.76
N PHE A 192 14.44 5.08 0.38
CA PHE A 192 13.24 4.93 1.25
C PHE A 192 12.88 3.49 1.70
N LYS A 193 12.99 2.50 0.80
CA LYS A 193 12.77 1.07 0.97
C LYS A 193 13.58 0.47 2.12
N HIS A 194 14.86 0.82 2.26
CA HIS A 194 15.68 0.27 3.35
C HIS A 194 15.17 0.68 4.73
N ARG A 195 14.64 1.91 4.89
CA ARG A 195 14.11 2.38 6.17
C ARG A 195 12.72 1.83 6.49
N LYS A 196 11.84 1.73 5.49
CA LYS A 196 10.52 1.08 5.67
C LYS A 196 10.67 -0.37 6.12
N VAL A 197 11.68 -1.09 5.62
CA VAL A 197 12.00 -2.46 6.09
C VAL A 197 12.33 -2.46 7.58
N THR A 198 13.22 -1.59 8.04
CA THR A 198 13.56 -1.50 9.48
C THR A 198 12.34 -1.13 10.34
N LEU A 199 11.53 -0.16 9.91
CA LEU A 199 10.29 0.22 10.62
C LEU A 199 9.30 -0.95 10.75
N VAL A 200 9.17 -1.76 9.68
CA VAL A 200 8.31 -2.96 9.68
C VAL A 200 8.88 -4.05 10.61
N GLU A 201 10.20 -4.24 10.64
CA GLU A 201 10.88 -5.23 11.48
C GLU A 201 10.79 -4.88 12.97
N GLU A 202 10.96 -3.61 13.33
CA GLU A 202 10.82 -3.13 14.72
C GLU A 202 9.38 -3.27 15.23
N GLY A 203 8.40 -3.19 14.33
CA GLY A 203 6.99 -3.41 14.63
C GLY A 203 6.47 -2.39 15.65
N PHE A 204 5.85 -2.88 16.72
CA PHE A 204 5.20 -2.07 17.76
C PHE A 204 5.72 -2.38 19.17
N ASN A 205 6.94 -2.94 19.29
CA ASN A 205 7.49 -3.36 20.58
C ASN A 205 8.06 -2.16 21.37
N PRO A 206 7.46 -1.78 22.52
CA PRO A 206 7.91 -0.64 23.31
C PRO A 206 9.27 -0.85 23.99
N ALA A 207 9.78 -2.08 24.10
CA ALA A 207 11.12 -2.34 24.62
C ALA A 207 12.23 -2.12 23.57
N VAL A 208 11.88 -2.11 22.29
CA VAL A 208 12.82 -1.91 21.16
C VAL A 208 12.76 -0.46 20.69
N ILE A 209 11.56 0.11 20.63
CA ILE A 209 11.29 1.43 20.07
C ILE A 209 11.42 2.50 21.15
N LYS A 210 12.33 3.46 20.95
CA LYS A 210 12.55 4.58 21.88
C LYS A 210 11.61 5.77 21.65
N ASP A 211 11.01 5.83 20.48
CA ASP A 211 10.07 6.86 20.09
C ASP A 211 8.74 6.71 20.83
N ALA A 212 7.96 7.79 20.92
CA ALA A 212 6.65 7.71 21.54
C ALA A 212 5.74 6.79 20.69
N LEU A 213 5.25 5.73 21.34
CA LEU A 213 4.35 4.76 20.73
C LEU A 213 2.95 4.89 21.29
N TYR A 214 1.95 4.71 20.43
CA TYR A 214 0.55 4.73 20.81
C TYR A 214 -0.21 3.54 20.23
N PHE A 215 -1.28 3.17 20.93
CA PHE A 215 -2.21 2.12 20.58
C PHE A 215 -3.60 2.71 20.41
N LEU A 216 -4.31 2.29 19.37
CA LEU A 216 -5.70 2.65 19.14
C LEU A 216 -6.61 1.87 20.10
N ASP A 217 -7.16 2.53 21.13
CA ASP A 217 -8.12 1.93 22.04
C ASP A 217 -9.55 2.33 21.66
N ASP A 218 -10.29 1.41 21.06
CA ASP A 218 -11.68 1.66 20.64
C ASP A 218 -12.63 1.91 21.82
N LYS A 219 -12.32 1.40 23.02
CA LYS A 219 -13.17 1.63 24.20
C LYS A 219 -12.95 3.01 24.77
N ALA A 220 -11.71 3.50 24.74
CA ALA A 220 -11.36 4.84 25.17
C ALA A 220 -11.63 5.90 24.08
N GLU A 221 -11.89 5.47 22.84
CA GLU A 221 -12.06 6.33 21.66
C GLU A 221 -10.86 7.29 21.48
N MET A 222 -9.66 6.78 21.66
CA MET A 222 -8.42 7.55 21.53
C MET A 222 -7.20 6.68 21.28
N TYR A 223 -6.13 7.32 20.78
CA TYR A 223 -4.80 6.75 20.83
C TYR A 223 -4.17 6.93 22.22
N VAL A 224 -3.92 5.84 22.93
CA VAL A 224 -3.30 5.80 24.27
C VAL A 224 -1.82 5.41 24.19
N PRO A 225 -0.95 5.82 25.13
CA PRO A 225 0.45 5.38 25.13
C PRO A 225 0.57 3.86 25.13
N MET A 226 1.46 3.33 24.29
CA MET A 226 1.78 1.89 24.24
C MET A 226 2.62 1.51 25.44
N THR A 227 2.05 0.72 26.35
CA THR A 227 2.75 0.17 27.51
C THR A 227 3.19 -1.27 27.26
N GLU A 228 4.15 -1.76 28.06
CA GLU A 228 4.52 -3.19 28.05
C GLU A 228 3.32 -4.09 28.36
N ASP A 229 2.40 -3.65 29.23
CA ASP A 229 1.17 -4.41 29.54
C ASP A 229 0.26 -4.55 28.33
N ILE A 230 0.05 -3.48 27.55
CA ILE A 230 -0.74 -3.53 26.30
C ILE A 230 -0.05 -4.46 25.30
N TYR A 231 1.26 -4.29 25.10
CA TYR A 231 2.05 -5.14 24.20
C TYR A 231 1.97 -6.63 24.58
N ASN A 232 2.14 -6.95 25.86
CA ASN A 232 2.04 -8.31 26.38
C ASN A 232 0.62 -8.86 26.26
N ALA A 233 -0.41 -8.05 26.53
CA ALA A 233 -1.80 -8.45 26.36
C ALA A 233 -2.15 -8.77 24.91
N ILE A 234 -1.61 -8.03 23.94
CA ILE A 234 -1.74 -8.31 22.50
C ILE A 234 -1.06 -9.64 22.15
N ASN A 235 0.21 -9.81 22.54
CA ASN A 235 0.98 -11.02 22.21
C ASN A 235 0.41 -12.29 22.84
N ASN A 236 -0.17 -12.17 24.04
CA ASN A 236 -0.84 -13.26 24.74
C ASN A 236 -2.31 -13.43 24.30
N LYS A 237 -2.79 -12.65 23.32
CA LYS A 237 -4.18 -12.67 22.82
C LYS A 237 -5.25 -12.35 23.87
N ALA A 238 -4.86 -11.71 24.97
CA ALA A 238 -5.77 -11.20 25.99
C ALA A 238 -6.50 -9.93 25.53
N LEU A 239 -5.87 -9.17 24.62
CA LEU A 239 -6.46 -8.00 23.96
C LEU A 239 -6.78 -8.33 22.51
N LYS A 240 -8.05 -8.13 22.10
CA LYS A 240 -8.49 -8.36 20.71
C LYS A 240 -8.15 -7.16 19.83
N LEU A 241 -7.66 -7.47 18.62
CA LEU A 241 -7.37 -6.53 17.53
C LEU A 241 -8.38 -6.65 16.40
#